data_AF-A0AAW5QTT1-F1
#
_entry.id   AF-A0AAW5QTT1-F1
#
_cell.length_a   1.000
_cell.length_b   1.000
_cell.length_c   1.000
_cell.angle_alpha   90.00
_cell.angle_beta   90.00
_cell.angle_gamma   90.00
#
_symmetry.space_group_name_H-M   'P 1'
#
loop_
_entity.id
_entity.type
_entity.pdbx_description
1 polymer ?
#
loop_
_entity_poly.entity_id
_entity_poly.type
_entity_poly.pdbx_seq_one_letter_code
_entity_poly.pdbx_strand_id
1 'polypeptide(L)'
;MAPADGSFLDTIWARLLAGFVALVFAGLLAWINRDALSGPELATGPLADCLAERLGDVDAMVADGVISDGQAAQFRIRARQLCEQTFPSASPPAN
;
A
#
# COMPACT_ATOMS: atom_id res chain seq x y z
N MET A 1 -49.76 17.95 3.55
CA MET A 1 -49.56 16.78 2.67
C MET A 1 -48.45 17.18 1.70
N ALA A 2 -47.20 16.82 2.00
CA ALA A 2 -46.09 17.07 1.08
C ALA A 2 -46.07 15.95 0.03
N PRO A 3 -45.86 16.25 -1.26
CA PRO A 3 -45.70 15.21 -2.26
C PRO A 3 -44.44 14.41 -1.94
N ALA A 4 -44.55 13.08 -1.97
CA ALA A 4 -43.39 12.21 -1.93
C ALA A 4 -42.72 12.29 -3.31
N ASP A 5 -41.85 13.29 -3.47
CA ASP A 5 -40.92 13.32 -4.59
C ASP A 5 -40.04 12.07 -4.47
N GLY A 6 -40.07 11.23 -5.50
CA GLY A 6 -39.30 9.99 -5.55
C GLY A 6 -37.85 10.27 -5.15
N SER A 7 -37.36 9.52 -4.16
CA SER A 7 -36.02 9.70 -3.59
C SER A 7 -35.00 9.86 -4.71
N PHE A 8 -34.28 10.98 -4.74
CA PHE A 8 -33.22 11.27 -5.72
C PHE A 8 -32.21 10.10 -5.82
N LEU A 9 -32.00 9.38 -4.72
CA LEU A 9 -31.13 8.21 -4.61
C LEU A 9 -31.68 6.93 -5.29
N ASP A 10 -32.97 6.87 -5.62
CA ASP A 10 -33.59 5.72 -6.31
C ASP A 10 -33.63 5.89 -7.83
N THR A 11 -33.19 7.04 -8.36
CA THR A 11 -33.05 7.21 -9.80
C THR A 11 -31.89 6.38 -10.31
N ILE A 12 -32.10 5.58 -11.38
CA ILE A 12 -31.06 4.76 -12.03
C ILE A 12 -29.79 5.58 -12.32
N TRP A 13 -29.95 6.84 -12.73
CA TRP A 13 -28.84 7.76 -12.97
C TRP A 13 -28.03 8.09 -11.72
N ALA A 14 -28.68 8.28 -10.56
CA ALA A 14 -27.98 8.52 -9.31
C ALA A 14 -27.16 7.29 -8.89
N ARG A 15 -27.69 6.08 -9.11
CA ARG A 15 -26.96 4.83 -8.86
C ARG A 15 -25.76 4.64 -9.77
N LEU A 16 -25.90 4.97 -11.06
CA LEU A 16 -24.78 4.92 -12.01
C LEU A 16 -23.69 5.95 -11.66
N LEU A 17 -24.08 7.17 -11.30
CA LEU A 17 -23.14 8.21 -10.86
C LEU A 17 -22.41 7.77 -9.59
N ALA A 18 -23.13 7.27 -8.58
CA ALA A 18 -22.54 6.78 -7.34
C ALA A 18 -21.60 5.59 -7.59
N GLY A 19 -21.99 4.64 -8.45
CA GLY A 19 -21.14 3.53 -8.85
C GLY A 19 -19.88 3.98 -9.59
N PHE A 20 -20.01 4.97 -10.49
CA PHE A 20 -18.87 5.54 -11.19
C PHE A 20 -17.89 6.23 -10.23
N VAL A 21 -18.39 7.05 -9.32
CA VAL A 21 -17.57 7.70 -8.29
C VAL A 21 -16.86 6.65 -7.44
N ALA A 22 -17.57 5.61 -6.98
CA ALA A 22 -16.97 4.53 -6.20
C ALA A 22 -15.86 3.80 -6.98
N LEU A 23 -16.07 3.50 -8.26
CA LEU A 23 -15.07 2.86 -9.11
C LEU A 23 -13.83 3.74 -9.34
N VAL A 24 -14.02 5.05 -9.51
CA VAL A 24 -12.90 6.00 -9.65
C VAL A 24 -12.06 6.03 -8.40
N PHE A 25 -12.67 6.14 -7.21
CA PHE A 25 -11.93 6.13 -5.95
C PHE A 25 -11.26 4.78 -5.67
N ALA A 26 -11.95 3.68 -5.94
CA ALA A 26 -11.36 2.34 -5.82
C ALA A 26 -10.16 2.16 -6.76
N GLY A 27 -10.27 2.61 -8.00
CA GLY A 27 -9.18 2.59 -8.98
C GLY A 27 -7.99 3.46 -8.55
N LEU A 28 -8.26 4.66 -8.03
CA LEU A 28 -7.22 5.56 -7.53
C LEU A 28 -6.48 4.95 -6.32
N LEU A 29 -7.22 4.37 -5.38
CA LEU A 29 -6.65 3.68 -4.23
C LEU A 29 -5.83 2.46 -4.67
N ALA A 30 -6.33 1.68 -5.62
CA ALA A 30 -5.61 0.54 -6.17
C ALA A 30 -4.32 0.96 -6.89
N TRP A 31 -4.33 2.08 -7.62
CA TRP A 31 -3.15 2.62 -8.29
C TRP A 31 -2.09 3.11 -7.29
N ILE A 32 -2.49 3.85 -6.26
CA ILE A 32 -1.59 4.34 -5.21
C ILE A 32 -1.02 3.18 -4.39
N ASN A 33 -1.84 2.15 -4.12
CA ASN A 33 -1.43 0.98 -3.34
C ASN A 33 -1.01 -0.19 -4.22
N ARG A 34 -0.69 0.03 -5.50
CA ARG A 34 -0.46 -1.07 -6.44
C ARG A 34 0.65 -1.99 -5.97
N ASP A 35 1.72 -1.43 -5.40
CA ASP A 35 2.90 -2.19 -4.98
C ASP A 35 2.61 -3.05 -3.73
N ALA A 36 1.63 -2.62 -2.91
CA ALA A 36 1.12 -3.43 -1.80
C ALA A 36 0.17 -4.54 -2.27
N LEU A 37 -0.61 -4.29 -3.34
CA LEU A 37 -1.57 -5.23 -3.92
C LEU A 37 -0.92 -6.25 -4.86
N SER A 38 0.16 -5.89 -5.55
CA SER A 38 0.89 -6.76 -6.49
C SER A 38 1.75 -7.82 -5.79
N GLY A 39 1.81 -7.81 -4.46
CA GLY A 39 2.65 -8.69 -3.67
C GLY A 39 4.13 -8.32 -3.75
N PRO A 40 4.98 -8.94 -2.91
CA PRO A 40 6.41 -8.69 -2.93
C PRO A 40 6.97 -9.16 -4.27
N GLU A 41 7.38 -8.21 -5.12
CA GLU A 41 8.29 -8.52 -6.22
C GLU A 41 9.54 -9.13 -5.59
N LEU A 42 9.94 -10.32 -6.05
CA LEU A 42 11.16 -10.96 -5.58
C LEU A 42 12.32 -10.09 -6.04
N ALA A 43 12.73 -9.16 -5.18
CA ALA A 43 13.96 -8.42 -5.35
C ALA A 43 15.05 -9.44 -5.71
N THR A 44 15.77 -9.18 -6.79
CA THR A 44 16.88 -10.04 -7.23
C THR A 44 18.15 -9.20 -7.23
N GLY A 45 19.26 -9.76 -6.75
CA GLY A 45 20.55 -9.06 -6.67
C GLY A 45 20.74 -8.25 -5.37
N PRO A 46 21.64 -7.24 -5.34
CA PRO A 46 22.12 -6.61 -4.10
C PRO A 46 21.02 -5.97 -3.22
N LEU A 47 19.92 -5.53 -3.81
CA LEU A 47 18.76 -5.03 -3.08
C LEU A 47 18.06 -6.14 -2.28
N ALA A 48 17.99 -7.35 -2.85
CA ALA A 48 17.41 -8.52 -2.20
C ALA A 48 18.22 -8.92 -0.96
N ASP A 49 19.55 -8.91 -1.10
CA ASP A 49 20.48 -9.25 -0.02
C ASP A 49 20.35 -8.23 1.12
N CYS A 50 20.27 -6.93 0.79
CA CYS A 50 20.02 -5.88 1.78
C CYS A 50 18.70 -6.07 2.53
N LEU A 51 17.61 -6.36 1.80
CA LEU A 51 16.30 -6.60 2.41
C LEU A 51 16.29 -7.85 3.29
N ALA A 52 16.91 -8.94 2.83
CA ALA A 52 16.97 -10.20 3.58
C ALA A 52 17.71 -10.01 4.91
N GLU A 53 18.87 -9.34 4.88
CA GLU A 53 19.65 -9.02 6.08
C GLU A 53 18.82 -8.17 7.04
N ARG A 54 18.29 -7.04 6.55
CA ARG A 54 17.62 -6.05 7.42
C ARG A 54 16.27 -6.50 7.96
N LEU A 55 15.50 -7.26 7.19
CA LEU A 55 14.25 -7.81 7.69
C LEU A 55 14.51 -8.98 8.65
N GLY A 56 15.55 -9.79 8.39
CA GLY A 56 16.02 -10.83 9.29
C GLY A 56 16.46 -10.30 10.66
N ASP A 57 17.21 -9.19 10.68
CA ASP A 57 17.58 -8.48 11.92
C ASP A 57 16.34 -8.08 12.73
N VAL A 58 15.31 -7.54 12.06
CA VAL A 58 14.07 -7.11 12.71
C VAL A 58 13.29 -8.30 13.26
N ASP A 59 13.23 -9.40 12.52
CA ASP A 59 12.55 -10.62 12.96
C ASP A 59 13.27 -11.26 14.17
N ALA A 60 14.61 -11.23 14.20
CA ALA A 60 15.40 -11.65 15.35
C ALA A 60 15.11 -10.77 16.58
N MET A 61 15.06 -9.44 16.42
CA MET A 61 14.72 -8.53 17.52
C MET A 61 13.29 -8.74 18.07
N VAL A 62 12.35 -9.17 17.23
CA VAL A 62 11.00 -9.57 17.67
C VAL A 62 11.06 -10.87 18.44
N ALA A 63 11.76 -11.88 17.92
CA ALA A 63 11.89 -13.19 18.55
C ALA A 63 12.58 -13.09 19.93
N ASP A 64 13.57 -12.22 20.04
CA ASP A 64 14.29 -11.91 21.29
C ASP A 64 13.48 -11.02 22.24
N GLY A 65 12.31 -10.54 21.83
CA GLY A 65 11.42 -9.69 22.63
C GLY A 65 11.95 -8.26 22.84
N VAL A 66 12.96 -7.85 22.07
CA VAL A 66 13.54 -6.49 22.14
C VAL A 66 12.54 -5.46 21.64
N ILE A 67 11.73 -5.82 20.63
CA ILE A 67 10.69 -4.97 20.05
C ILE A 67 9.36 -5.72 19.93
N SER A 68 8.26 -5.01 20.12
CA SER A 68 6.90 -5.56 19.90
C SER A 68 6.55 -5.60 18.42
N ASP A 69 5.60 -6.45 18.01
CA ASP A 69 5.10 -6.54 16.63
C ASP A 69 4.68 -5.20 16.01
N GLY A 70 4.06 -4.32 16.79
CA GLY A 70 3.66 -2.98 16.33
C GLY A 70 4.86 -2.08 15.98
N GLN A 71 5.98 -2.26 16.69
CA GLN A 71 7.24 -1.55 16.41
C GLN A 71 7.97 -2.20 15.22
N ALA A 72 7.92 -3.54 15.12
CA ALA A 72 8.51 -4.29 14.02
C ALA A 72 7.99 -3.82 12.66
N ALA A 73 6.69 -3.54 12.54
CA ALA A 73 6.10 -3.00 11.32
C ALA A 73 6.78 -1.69 10.86
N GLN A 74 7.06 -0.76 11.78
CA GLN A 74 7.75 0.49 11.47
C GLN A 74 9.20 0.26 11.07
N PHE A 75 9.90 -0.67 11.74
CA PHE A 75 11.27 -1.01 11.40
C PHE A 75 11.39 -1.68 10.03
N ARG A 76 10.48 -2.59 9.67
CA ARG A 76 10.45 -3.21 8.34
C ARG A 76 10.23 -2.18 7.23
N ILE A 77 9.36 -1.19 7.43
CA ILE A 77 9.15 -0.10 6.47
C ILE A 77 10.44 0.72 6.28
N ARG A 78 11.10 1.11 7.37
CA ARG A 78 12.34 1.89 7.31
C ARG A 78 13.50 1.11 6.69
N ALA A 79 13.62 -0.18 7.02
CA ALA A 79 14.60 -1.09 6.41
C ALA A 79 14.43 -1.15 4.90
N ARG A 80 13.18 -1.26 4.41
CA ARG A 80 12.89 -1.25 2.99
C ARG A 80 13.28 0.07 2.32
N GLN A 81 12.87 1.20 2.89
CA GLN A 81 13.24 2.52 2.39
C GLN A 81 14.76 2.73 2.32
N LEU A 82 15.50 2.22 3.32
CA LEU A 82 16.95 2.29 3.33
C LEU A 82 17.56 1.48 2.18
N CYS A 83 17.13 0.23 1.99
CA CYS A 83 17.66 -0.61 0.91
C CYS A 83 17.33 -0.05 -0.48
N GLU A 84 16.11 0.48 -0.69
CA GLU A 84 15.70 1.11 -1.94
C GLU A 84 16.51 2.40 -2.25
N GLN A 85 16.84 3.19 -1.23
CA GLN A 85 17.71 4.36 -1.39
C GLN A 85 19.18 4.00 -1.63
N THR A 86 19.65 2.90 -1.02
CA THR A 86 21.04 2.45 -1.13
C THR A 86 21.29 1.78 -2.49
N PHE A 87 20.30 1.06 -3.01
CA PHE A 87 20.36 0.35 -4.28
C PHE A 87 19.24 0.85 -5.19
N PRO A 88 19.32 2.09 -5.73
CA PRO A 88 18.32 2.61 -6.63
C PRO A 88 18.34 1.81 -7.94
N SER A 89 17.48 0.81 -8.05
CA SER A 89 17.24 0.10 -9.30
C SER A 89 16.41 0.98 -10.22
N ALA A 90 17.06 1.91 -10.93
CA ALA A 90 16.52 2.67 -12.06
C ALA A 90 15.00 2.94 -12.02
N SER A 91 14.53 3.74 -11.06
CA SER A 91 13.26 4.45 -11.20
C SER A 91 13.55 5.85 -11.74
N PRO A 92 12.87 6.34 -12.79
CA PRO A 92 13.01 7.72 -13.23
C PRO A 92 12.63 8.66 -12.07
N PRO A 93 13.26 9.84 -11.94
CA PRO A 93 12.88 10.80 -10.92
C PRO A 93 11.40 11.17 -11.12
N ALA A 94 10.61 11.00 -10.06
CA ALA A 94 9.32 11.67 -9.97
C ALA A 94 9.61 13.18 -9.85
N ASN A 95 9.11 13.92 -10.85
CA ASN A 95 9.25 15.35 -11.12
C ASN A 95 9.49 16.26 -9.91
#